data_AF-A0A811SL69-F1
#
_entry.id   AF-A0A811SL69-F1
#
_cell.length_a   1.000
_cell.length_b   1.000
_cell.length_c   1.000
_cell.angle_alpha   90.00
_cell.angle_beta   90.00
_cell.angle_gamma   90.00
#
_symmetry.space_group_name_H-M   'P 1'
#
loop_
_entity.id
_entity.type
_entity.pdbx_description
1 polymer ?
#
loop_
_entity_poly.entity_id
_entity_poly.type
_entity_poly.pdbx_seq_one_letter_code
_entity_poly.pdbx_strand_id
1 'polypeptide(L)'
;MGYAQLVIGPAGSGKSTYCSSLHDHCQTGGRTIHIVNLDPAAEHFDYPVDMDIRELISLDDVMEEIGLGPNGGLIYCMEYPVI
;
A
#
# COMPACT_ATOMS: atom_id res chain seq x y z
N MET A 1 -12.43 7.89 19.95
CA MET A 1 -11.26 7.01 20.03
C MET A 1 -11.10 6.38 18.65
N GLY A 2 -9.96 6.61 17.98
CA GLY A 2 -9.73 6.07 16.64
C GLY A 2 -9.31 4.60 16.70
N TYR A 3 -9.64 3.83 15.66
CA TYR A 3 -9.16 2.48 15.47
C TYR A 3 -8.24 2.44 14.25
N ALA A 4 -7.23 1.59 14.29
CA ALA A 4 -6.36 1.31 13.15
C ALA A 4 -6.24 -0.20 12.98
N GLN A 5 -6.19 -0.65 11.73
CA GLN A 5 -5.98 -2.04 11.38
C GLN A 5 -4.81 -2.13 10.40
N LEU A 6 -3.83 -2.95 10.74
CA LEU A 6 -2.74 -3.27 9.83
C LEU A 6 -3.08 -4.59 9.12
N VAL A 7 -3.15 -4.55 7.79
CA VAL A 7 -3.44 -5.72 6.96
C VAL A 7 -2.12 -6.30 6.45
N ILE A 8 -1.75 -7.47 6.94
CA ILE A 8 -0.51 -8.16 6.59
C ILE A 8 -0.78 -9.56 6.01
N GLY A 9 0.11 -10.01 5.14
CA GLY A 9 0.00 -11.32 4.50
C GLY A 9 0.92 -11.46 3.28
N PRO A 10 1.25 -12.69 2.85
CA PRO A 10 2.11 -12.92 1.70
C PRO A 10 1.55 -12.33 0.40
N ALA A 11 2.39 -12.19 -0.63
CA ALA A 11 1.94 -11.79 -1.96
C ALA A 11 0.82 -12.74 -2.45
N GLY A 12 -0.23 -12.18 -3.05
CA GLY A 12 -1.38 -12.95 -3.51
C GLY A 12 -2.38 -13.40 -2.43
N SER A 13 -2.18 -13.06 -1.14
CA SER A 13 -3.12 -13.45 -0.08
C SER A 13 -4.44 -12.67 -0.04
N GLY A 14 -4.67 -11.74 -0.99
CA GLY A 14 -5.90 -10.96 -1.09
C GLY A 14 -5.98 -9.69 -0.22
N LYS A 15 -4.84 -9.12 0.21
CA LYS A 15 -4.81 -7.90 1.05
C LYS A 15 -5.58 -6.72 0.44
N SER A 16 -5.29 -6.38 -0.82
CA SER A 16 -5.96 -5.27 -1.51
C SER A 16 -7.45 -5.54 -1.69
N THR A 17 -7.83 -6.77 -2.02
CA THR A 17 -9.23 -7.20 -2.12
C THR A 17 -9.97 -7.07 -0.78
N TYR A 18 -9.30 -7.41 0.32
CA TYR A 18 -9.82 -7.21 1.66
C TYR A 18 -10.06 -5.73 1.97
N CYS A 19 -9.09 -4.85 1.69
CA CYS A 19 -9.24 -3.40 1.88
C CYS A 19 -10.42 -2.83 1.08
N SER A 20 -10.56 -3.23 -0.20
CA SER A 20 -11.70 -2.85 -1.04
C SER A 20 -13.04 -3.27 -0.43
N SER A 21 -13.14 -4.54 -0.01
CA SER A 21 -14.38 -5.09 0.54
C SER A 21 -14.75 -4.44 1.88
N LEU A 22 -13.75 -4.15 2.71
CA LEU A 22 -13.93 -3.47 3.99
C LEU A 22 -14.39 -2.03 3.80
N HIS A 23 -13.82 -1.32 2.83
CA HIS A 23 -14.24 0.03 2.44
C HIS A 23 -15.72 0.07 2.06
N ASP A 24 -16.14 -0.77 1.13
CA ASP A 24 -17.52 -0.81 0.65
C ASP A 24 -18.49 -1.18 1.77
N HIS A 25 -18.11 -2.13 2.63
CA HIS A 25 -18.89 -2.52 3.81
C HIS A 25 -19.07 -1.34 4.78
N CYS A 26 -18.00 -0.61 5.07
CA CYS A 26 -18.02 0.55 5.96
C CYS A 26 -18.84 1.70 5.38
N GLN A 27 -18.66 2.01 4.09
CA GLN A 27 -19.44 3.04 3.40
C GLN A 27 -20.94 2.73 3.42
N THR A 28 -21.31 1.47 3.12
CA THR A 28 -22.71 1.02 3.20
C THR A 28 -23.29 1.15 4.61
N GLY A 29 -22.45 0.95 5.64
CA GLY A 29 -22.82 1.13 7.04
C GLY A 29 -22.78 2.57 7.56
N GLY A 30 -22.50 3.57 6.70
CA GLY A 30 -22.38 4.98 7.10
C GLY A 30 -21.13 5.27 7.94
N ARG A 31 -20.09 4.44 7.86
CA ARG A 31 -18.82 4.60 8.57
C ARG A 31 -17.73 5.05 7.61
N THR A 32 -17.09 6.17 7.92
CA THR A 32 -15.91 6.64 7.19
C THR A 32 -14.69 5.85 7.64
N ILE A 33 -13.93 5.32 6.69
CA ILE A 33 -12.60 4.77 6.91
C ILE A 33 -11.63 5.44 5.95
N HIS A 34 -10.36 5.50 6.34
CA HIS A 34 -9.28 5.96 5.48
C HIS A 34 -8.33 4.81 5.20
N ILE A 35 -7.95 4.62 3.94
CA ILE A 35 -7.02 3.57 3.53
C ILE A 35 -5.67 4.18 3.23
N VAL A 36 -4.63 3.58 3.80
CA VAL A 36 -3.24 3.96 3.58
C VAL A 36 -2.52 2.81 2.90
N ASN A 37 -1.96 3.05 1.72
CA ASN A 37 -1.07 2.11 1.06
C ASN A 37 0.37 2.29 1.58
N LEU A 38 0.94 1.19 2.07
CA LEU A 38 2.33 1.11 2.53
C LEU A 38 3.18 0.16 1.66
N ASP A 39 2.62 -0.38 0.57
CA ASP A 39 3.33 -1.27 -0.35
C ASP A 39 3.85 -0.48 -1.57
N PRO A 40 5.17 -0.27 -1.69
CA PRO A 40 5.77 0.48 -2.80
C PRO A 40 5.71 -0.30 -4.13
N ALA A 41 5.37 -1.60 -4.10
CA ALA A 41 5.23 -2.45 -5.28
C ALA A 41 3.76 -2.67 -5.68
N ALA A 42 2.81 -1.96 -5.06
CA ALA A 42 1.42 -2.05 -5.45
C ALA A 42 1.20 -1.48 -6.86
N GLU A 43 0.44 -2.18 -7.70
CA GLU A 43 0.16 -1.76 -9.09
C GLU A 43 -1.10 -0.89 -9.17
N HIS A 44 -2.27 -1.45 -8.81
CA HIS A 44 -3.57 -0.80 -8.98
C HIS A 44 -4.48 -0.99 -7.77
N PHE A 45 -5.32 0.02 -7.50
CA PHE A 45 -6.34 0.00 -6.47
C PHE A 45 -7.70 0.35 -7.08
N ASP A 46 -8.70 -0.51 -6.88
CA ASP A 46 -10.09 -0.29 -7.29
C ASP A 46 -10.90 0.50 -6.23
N TYR A 47 -10.21 1.15 -5.29
CA TYR A 47 -10.82 1.84 -4.15
C TYR A 47 -10.01 3.10 -3.77
N PRO A 48 -10.63 4.07 -3.06
CA PRO A 48 -9.93 5.27 -2.62
C PRO A 48 -8.80 4.93 -1.64
N VAL A 49 -7.61 5.45 -1.93
CA VAL A 49 -6.45 5.43 -1.03
C VAL A 49 -6.16 6.87 -0.64
N ASP A 50 -6.23 7.15 0.66
CA ASP A 50 -6.07 8.51 1.21
C ASP A 50 -4.59 8.92 1.34
N MET A 51 -3.70 7.94 1.50
CA MET A 51 -2.24 8.15 1.53
C MET A 51 -1.54 6.98 0.86
N ASP A 52 -0.60 7.26 -0.03
CA ASP A 52 0.10 6.25 -0.80
C ASP A 52 1.61 6.47 -0.74
N ILE A 53 2.35 5.48 -0.23
CA ILE A 53 3.81 5.55 -0.15
C ILE A 53 4.47 5.71 -1.53
N ARG A 54 3.81 5.32 -2.62
CA ARG A 54 4.32 5.47 -3.99
C ARG A 54 4.48 6.93 -4.41
N GLU A 55 3.78 7.86 -3.76
CA GLU A 55 3.99 9.31 -3.97
C GLU A 55 5.34 9.79 -3.40
N LEU A 56 5.91 9.05 -2.44
CA LEU A 56 7.23 9.30 -1.88
C LEU A 56 8.31 8.47 -2.59
N ILE A 57 8.04 7.16 -2.77
CA ILE A 57 8.97 6.21 -3.39
C ILE A 57 8.21 4.99 -3.93
N SER A 58 8.39 4.68 -5.21
CA SER A 58 7.84 3.49 -5.85
C SER A 58 8.93 2.48 -6.19
N LEU A 59 8.57 1.19 -6.24
CA LEU A 59 9.52 0.15 -6.64
C LEU A 59 10.01 0.36 -8.08
N ASP A 60 9.11 0.76 -8.99
CA ASP A 60 9.43 0.92 -10.40
C ASP A 60 10.46 2.03 -10.62
N ASP A 61 10.28 3.19 -9.97
CA ASP A 61 11.23 4.32 -10.06
C ASP A 61 12.61 3.92 -9.53
N VAL A 62 12.66 3.19 -8.40
CA VAL A 62 13.93 2.72 -7.82
C VAL A 62 14.64 1.72 -8.72
N MET A 63 13.89 0.81 -9.33
CA MET A 63 14.46 -0.16 -10.27
C MET A 63 15.02 0.53 -11.52
N GLU A 64 14.34 1.57 -12.03
CA GLU A 64 14.79 2.34 -13.18
C GLU A 64 16.00 3.23 -12.86
N GLU A 65 15.97 3.98 -11.76
CA GLU A 65 17.00 4.98 -11.43
C GLU A 65 18.27 4.38 -10.81
N ILE A 66 18.12 3.35 -9.96
CA ILE A 66 19.24 2.74 -9.20
C ILE A 66 19.75 1.48 -9.90
N GLY A 67 19.00 0.92 -10.86
CA GLY A 67 19.36 -0.30 -11.58
C GLY A 67 19.31 -1.56 -10.71
N LEU A 68 18.48 -1.56 -9.67
CA LEU A 68 18.28 -2.71 -8.79
C LEU A 68 17.26 -3.69 -9.39
N GLY A 69 17.44 -4.97 -9.08
CA GLY A 69 16.38 -5.97 -9.29
C GLY A 69 15.22 -5.79 -8.29
N PRO A 70 14.06 -6.43 -8.52
CA PRO A 70 12.83 -6.17 -7.75
C PRO A 70 12.98 -6.37 -6.24
N ASN A 71 13.71 -7.39 -5.81
CA ASN A 71 13.96 -7.60 -4.38
C ASN A 71 14.91 -6.56 -3.78
N GLY A 72 15.91 -6.11 -4.54
CA GLY A 72 16.85 -5.08 -4.10
C GLY A 72 16.15 -3.71 -4.02
N GLY A 73 15.32 -3.39 -5.01
CA GLY A 73 14.50 -2.20 -5.02
C GLY A 73 13.52 -2.17 -3.84
N LEU A 74 12.87 -3.29 -3.52
CA LEU A 74 11.96 -3.38 -2.37
C LEU A 74 12.65 -3.06 -1.04
N ILE A 75 13.84 -3.61 -0.80
CA ILE A 75 14.61 -3.31 0.41
C ILE A 75 14.97 -1.82 0.46
N TYR A 76 15.41 -1.27 -0.68
CA TYR A 76 15.72 0.16 -0.79
C TYR A 76 14.49 1.03 -0.46
N CYS A 77 13.32 0.71 -1.01
CA CYS A 77 12.07 1.41 -0.72
C CYS A 77 11.70 1.37 0.77
N MET A 78 11.99 0.27 1.47
CA MET A 78 11.70 0.13 2.90
C MET A 78 12.68 0.92 3.79
N GLU A 79 13.91 1.13 3.34
CA GLU A 79 14.92 1.91 4.07
C GLU A 79 14.79 3.42 3.83
N TYR A 80 14.30 3.84 2.66
CA TYR A 80 14.22 5.24 2.26
C TYR A 80 13.49 6.16 3.26
N PRO A 81 12.31 5.80 3.84
CA PRO A 81 11.61 6.67 4.80
C PRO A 81 12.34 6.82 6.16
N VAL A 82 13.41 6.07 6.40
CA VAL A 82 14.21 6.10 7.64
C VAL A 82 15.42 7.03 7.51
N ILE A 83 15.72 7.51 6.30
CA ILE A 83 16.84 8.41 5.97
C ILE A 83 16.35 9.86 5.95
#